data_AF-A0A961BWP9-F1
#
_entry.id   AF-A0A961BWP9-F1
#
_cell.length_a   1.000
_cell.length_b   1.000
_cell.length_c   1.000
_cell.angle_alpha   90.00
_cell.angle_beta   90.00
_cell.angle_gamma   90.00
#
_symmetry.space_group_name_H-M   'P 1'
#
loop_
_entity.id
_entity.type
_entity.pdbx_description
1 polymer ?
#
loop_
_entity_poly.entity_id
_entity_poly.type
_entity_poly.pdbx_seq_one_letter_code
_entity_poly.pdbx_strand_id
1 'polypeptide(L)' 'VFVEPASAASVAGLLKRHAAGQVPPGATIVCTVTGHGLKDPGWALKTADGAEVVPTRIPVDAVSAARALGLER' A
#
# COMPACT_ATOMS: atom_id res chain seq x y z
N VAL A 1 4.77 -1.84 5.95
CA VAL A 1 4.90 -3.31 5.90
C VAL A 1 4.39 -3.75 4.54
N PHE A 2 5.19 -4.49 3.76
CA PHE A 2 4.81 -4.92 2.42
C PHE A 2 4.47 -6.42 2.44
N VAL A 3 3.19 -6.75 2.19
CA VAL A 3 2.62 -8.10 2.41
C VAL A 3 1.81 -8.53 1.20
N GLU A 4 1.67 -9.85 1.01
CA GLU A 4 0.81 -10.40 -0.05
C GLU A 4 -0.68 -10.08 0.21
N PRO A 5 -1.55 -10.06 -0.82
CA PRO A 5 -2.98 -9.74 -0.67
C PRO A 5 -3.71 -10.60 0.37
N ALA A 6 -3.41 -11.90 0.44
CA ALA A 6 -4.00 -12.80 1.43
C ALA A 6 -3.68 -12.40 2.87
N SER A 7 -2.45 -11.96 3.13
CA SER A 7 -2.04 -11.45 4.45
C SER A 7 -2.73 -10.11 4.79
N ALA A 8 -2.90 -9.24 3.79
CA ALA A 8 -3.59 -7.95 3.96
C ALA A 8 -5.07 -8.08 4.33
N ALA A 9 -5.71 -9.21 4.00
CA ALA A 9 -7.12 -9.46 4.34
C ALA A 9 -7.40 -9.42 5.86
N SER A 10 -6.44 -9.82 6.70
CA SER A 10 -6.56 -9.75 8.16
C SER A 10 -6.77 -8.32 8.66
N VAL A 11 -5.98 -7.38 8.11
CA VAL A 11 -6.06 -5.95 8.43
C VAL A 11 -7.32 -5.34 7.82
N ALA A 12 -7.66 -5.68 6.58
CA ALA A 12 -8.89 -5.19 5.94
C ALA A 12 -10.15 -5.60 6.71
N GLY A 13 -10.21 -6.85 7.19
CA GLY A 13 -11.30 -7.34 8.03
C GLY A 13 -11.38 -6.60 9.36
N LEU A 14 -10.24 -6.32 9.99
CA LEU A 14 -10.17 -5.52 11.22
C LEU A 14 -10.71 -4.09 11.00
N LEU A 15 -10.26 -3.41 9.94
CA LEU A 15 -10.73 -2.08 9.59
C LEU A 15 -12.24 -2.06 9.34
N LYS A 16 -12.78 -3.06 8.63
CA LYS A 16 -14.23 -3.21 8.42
C LYS A 16 -14.99 -3.35 9.73
N ARG A 17 -14.49 -4.16 10.67
CA ARG A 17 -15.12 -4.34 12.00
C ARG A 17 -15.04 -3.07 12.85
N HIS A 18 -13.92 -2.36 12.79
CA HIS A 18 -13.76 -1.09 13.48
C HIS A 18 -14.77 -0.05 12.97
N ALA A 19 -14.91 0.10 11.65
CA ALA A 19 -15.89 0.99 11.04
C ALA A 19 -17.34 0.64 11.43
N ALA A 20 -17.62 -0.63 11.71
CA ALA A 20 -18.92 -1.10 12.19
C ALA A 20 -19.12 -0.96 13.71
N GLY A 21 -18.18 -0.35 14.45
CA GLY A 21 -18.24 -0.21 15.91
C GLY A 21 -18.03 -1.51 16.69
N GLN A 22 -17.50 -2.56 16.04
CA GLN A 22 -17.36 -3.90 16.61
C GLN A 22 -15.99 -4.16 17.26
N VAL A 23 -15.12 -3.15 17.30
CA VAL A 23 -13.79 -3.24 17.94
C VAL A 23 -13.84 -2.48 19.26
N PRO A 24 -13.61 -3.16 20.41
CA PRO A 24 -13.63 -2.51 21.71
C PRO A 24 -12.56 -1.42 21.82
N PRO A 25 -12.86 -0.28 22.49
CA PRO A 25 -11.87 0.75 22.74
C PRO A 25 -10.72 0.21 23.60
N GLY A 26 -9.49 0.59 23.26
CA GLY A 26 -8.29 0.15 23.98
C GLY A 26 -7.87 -1.31 23.73
N ALA A 27 -8.55 -2.05 22.85
CA ALA A 27 -8.17 -3.42 22.52
C ALA A 27 -6.79 -3.48 21.84
N THR A 28 -5.96 -4.44 22.26
CA THR A 28 -4.73 -4.81 21.55
C THR A 28 -5.02 -5.98 20.62
N ILE A 29 -4.75 -5.82 19.33
CA ILE A 29 -5.09 -6.80 18.29
C ILE A 29 -3.83 -7.14 17.50
N VAL A 30 -3.60 -8.44 17.28
CA VAL A 30 -2.50 -8.96 16.47
C VAL A 30 -3.05 -9.43 15.12
N CYS A 31 -2.55 -8.85 14.04
CA CYS A 31 -2.82 -9.33 12.67
C CYS A 31 -1.59 -10.09 12.17
N THR A 32 -1.72 -11.41 12.00
CA THR A 32 -0.66 -12.24 11.47
C THR A 32 -0.49 -12.03 9.97
N VAL A 33 0.74 -11.76 9.55
CA VAL A 33 1.15 -11.70 8.14
C VAL A 33 1.85 -13.01 7.80
N THR A 34 1.27 -13.80 6.90
CA THR A 34 1.79 -15.12 6.50
C THR A 34 2.82 -15.05 5.38
N GLY A 35 2.90 -13.93 4.65
CA GLY A 35 3.77 -13.82 3.49
C GLY A 35 4.21 -12.40 3.16
N HIS A 36 5.45 -12.33 2.67
CA HIS A 36 6.07 -11.12 2.16
C HIS A 36 5.42 -10.69 0.84
N GLY A 37 5.31 -9.38 0.60
CA GLY A 37 4.71 -8.84 -0.63
C GLY A 37 5.39 -9.26 -1.93
N LEU A 38 6.65 -9.70 -1.87
CA LEU A 38 7.38 -10.22 -3.04
C LEU A 38 6.92 -11.61 -3.50
N LYS A 39 6.02 -12.29 -2.77
CA LYS A 39 5.41 -13.55 -3.25
C LYS A 39 4.51 -13.33 -4.46
N ASP A 40 3.93 -12.13 -4.59
CA ASP A 40 3.09 -11.75 -5.72
C ASP A 40 3.45 -10.33 -6.20
N PRO A 41 4.53 -10.19 -6.98
CA PRO A 41 4.98 -8.88 -7.43
C PRO A 41 4.03 -8.23 -8.44
N GLY A 42 3.19 -9.03 -9.13
CA GLY A 42 2.22 -8.52 -10.09
C GLY A 42 1.17 -7.64 -9.41
N TRP A 43 0.70 -8.04 -8.22
CA TRP A 43 -0.20 -7.20 -7.43
C TRP A 43 0.41 -5.88 -6.98
N ALA A 44 1.73 -5.84 -6.75
CA ALA A 44 2.43 -4.62 -6.33
C ALA A 44 2.54 -3.57 -7.45
N LEU A 45 2.37 -4.00 -8.71
CA LEU A 45 2.38 -3.13 -9.88
C LEU A 45 0.99 -2.62 -10.26
N LYS A 46 -0.02 -2.86 -9.40
CA LYS A 46 -1.39 -2.39 -9.62
C LYS A 46 -1.77 -1.27 -8.68
N THR A 47 -2.55 -0.33 -9.18
CA THR A 47 -3.22 0.71 -8.40
C THR A 47 -4.45 0.13 -7.68
N ALA A 48 -5.05 0.92 -6.79
CA ALA A 48 -6.22 0.49 -6.00
C ALA A 48 -7.45 0.14 -6.85
N ASP A 49 -7.60 0.77 -8.01
CA ASP A 49 -8.62 0.50 -9.03
C ASP A 49 -8.20 -0.58 -10.04
N GLY A 50 -7.03 -1.19 -9.87
CA GLY A 50 -6.55 -2.32 -10.66
C GLY A 50 -5.84 -1.94 -11.97
N ALA A 51 -5.61 -0.65 -12.22
CA ALA A 51 -4.80 -0.19 -13.34
C ALA A 51 -3.30 -0.49 -13.11
N GLU A 52 -2.52 -0.55 -14.19
CA GLU A 52 -1.09 -0.76 -14.09
C GLU A 52 -0.37 0.52 -13.63
N VAL A 53 0.61 0.36 -12.74
CA VAL A 53 1.50 1.45 -12.34
C VAL A 53 2.47 1.73 -13.48
N VAL A 54 2.36 2.92 -14.07
CA VAL A 54 3.24 3.36 -15.16
C VAL A 54 4.30 4.33 -14.62
N PRO A 55 5.61 3.99 -14.72
CA PRO A 55 6.66 4.91 -14.32
C PRO A 55 6.66 6.18 -15.17
N THR A 56 6.82 7.34 -14.52
CA THR A 56 7.03 8.61 -15.23
C THR A 56 8.48 8.70 -15.66
N ARG A 57 8.73 8.83 -16.96
CA ARG A 57 10.08 9.04 -17.50
C ARG A 57 10.41 10.53 -17.51
N ILE A 58 11.59 10.87 -17.01
CA ILE A 58 12.13 12.24 -16.96
C ILE A 58 13.55 12.30 -17.54
N PRO A 59 14.02 13.47 -17.98
CA PRO A 59 15.44 13.68 -18.30
C PRO A 59 16.37 13.38 -17.10
N VAL A 60 17.62 13.01 -17.40
CA VAL A 60 18.63 12.63 -16.39
C VAL A 60 19.29 13.89 -15.81
N ASP A 61 18.49 14.71 -15.14
CA ASP A 61 18.96 15.90 -14.44
C ASP A 61 18.14 16.19 -13.17
N ALA A 62 18.78 16.83 -12.20
CA ALA A 62 18.20 17.07 -10.88
C ALA A 62 17.02 18.05 -10.92
N VAL A 63 17.00 19.00 -11.87
CA VAL A 63 15.92 19.99 -11.98
C VAL A 63 14.66 19.29 -12.44
N SER A 64 14.73 18.48 -13.50
CA SER A 64 13.60 17.69 -14.00
C SER A 64 13.02 16.75 -12.93
N ALA A 65 13.89 16.11 -12.13
CA ALA A 65 13.45 15.29 -11.00
C ALA A 65 12.73 16.10 -9.91
N ALA A 66 13.25 17.27 -9.55
CA ALA A 66 12.63 18.14 -8.56
C ALA A 66 11.23 18.60 -9.01
N ARG A 67 11.08 19.01 -10.27
CA ARG A 67 9.77 19.39 -10.84
C ARG A 67 8.76 18.24 -10.80
N ALA A 68 9.19 17.04 -11.22
CA ALA A 68 8.31 15.86 -11.23
C ALA A 68 7.85 15.44 -9.82
N LEU A 69 8.62 15.75 -8.80
CA LEU A 69 8.32 15.46 -7.39
C LEU A 69 7.62 16.64 -6.68
N GLY A 70 7.37 17.77 -7.35
CA GLY A 70 6.79 18.97 -6.74
C GLY A 70 7.71 19.66 -5.71
N LEU A 71 9.03 19.60 -5.95
CA LEU A 71 10.07 20.13 -5.07
C LEU A 71 10.69 21.44 -5.60
N GLU A 72 10.06 22.09 -6.57
CA GLU A 72 10.44 23.46 -6.96
C GLU A 72 10.11 24.45 -5.83
N ARG A 73 11.09 25.30 -5.50
CA ARG A 73 10.89 26.42 -4.57
C ARG A 73 10.20 27.57 -5.25
#